data_AF-A0A7K2BUK5-F1
#
_entry.id   AF-A0A7K2BUK5-F1
#
_cell.length_a   1.000
_cell.length_b   1.000
_cell.length_c   1.000
_cell.angle_alpha   90.00
_cell.angle_beta   90.00
_cell.angle_gamma   90.00
#
_symmetry.space_group_name_H-M   'P 1'
#
loop_
_entity.id
_entity.type
_entity.pdbx_description
1 polymer ?
#
loop_
_entity_poly.entity_id
_entity_poly.type
_entity_poly.pdbx_seq_one_letter_code
_entity_poly.pdbx_strand_id
1 'polypeptide(L)'
;MFIDDIQLRQVPGPSTRIDLTGVQFSAVAPTELPLVWAPHLVVIVRCAPDEPGVGALEVAYFRDGERIARNVQPLQVEPGKFNYRLVRAELEFADYGTVEARARIDAGPVTVVPYTLLPPPE
;
A
#
# COMPACT_ATOMS: atom_id res chain seq x y z
N MET A 1 1.57 -3.31 2.48
CA MET A 1 3.01 -3.54 2.25
C MET A 1 3.37 -2.97 0.90
N PHE A 2 4.61 -2.51 0.68
CA PHE A 2 5.02 -2.14 -0.68
C PHE A 2 5.52 -3.37 -1.44
N ILE A 3 5.24 -3.44 -2.73
CA ILE A 3 5.54 -4.58 -3.61
C ILE A 3 6.00 -4.11 -4.98
N ASP A 4 6.67 -4.98 -5.73
CA ASP A 4 6.94 -4.78 -7.15
C ASP A 4 5.80 -5.31 -8.02
N ASP A 5 5.27 -6.49 -7.69
CA ASP A 5 4.24 -7.18 -8.48
C ASP A 5 3.28 -8.02 -7.63
N ILE A 6 2.05 -8.21 -8.13
CA ILE A 6 1.03 -9.09 -7.57
C ILE A 6 0.43 -9.97 -8.65
N GLN A 7 0.38 -11.29 -8.39
CA GLN A 7 -0.20 -12.26 -9.30
C GLN A 7 -1.30 -13.07 -8.60
N LEU A 8 -2.45 -13.18 -9.24
CA LEU A 8 -3.54 -14.05 -8.80
C LEU A 8 -3.51 -15.33 -9.61
N ARG A 9 -3.42 -16.47 -8.92
CA ARG A 9 -3.47 -17.78 -9.57
C ARG A 9 -4.57 -18.64 -8.99
N GLN A 10 -5.41 -19.18 -9.88
CA GLN A 10 -6.31 -20.26 -9.51
C GLN A 10 -5.49 -21.55 -9.34
N VAL A 11 -5.73 -22.26 -8.25
CA VAL A 11 -5.09 -23.55 -7.96
C VAL A 11 -6.18 -24.60 -7.69
N PRO A 12 -5.88 -25.91 -7.78
CA PRO A 12 -6.87 -26.95 -7.55
C PRO A 12 -7.69 -26.74 -6.27
N GLY A 13 -9.01 -26.92 -6.38
CA GLY A 13 -9.99 -26.50 -5.38
C GLY A 13 -10.58 -25.11 -5.68
N PRO A 14 -11.53 -24.61 -4.89
CA PRO A 14 -12.07 -23.24 -5.03
C PRO A 14 -11.09 -22.17 -4.50
N SER A 15 -9.78 -22.42 -4.63
CA SER A 15 -8.71 -21.64 -3.98
C SER A 15 -8.02 -20.70 -4.96
N THR A 16 -7.85 -19.45 -4.55
CA THR A 16 -7.03 -18.46 -5.24
C THR A 16 -5.77 -18.19 -4.41
N ARG A 17 -4.59 -18.28 -5.03
CA ARG A 17 -3.32 -17.84 -4.44
C ARG A 17 -3.00 -16.42 -4.87
N ILE A 18 -2.43 -15.66 -3.93
CA ILE A 18 -1.88 -14.33 -4.18
C ILE A 18 -0.38 -14.46 -4.01
N ASP A 19 0.36 -14.31 -5.10
CA ASP A 19 1.82 -14.27 -5.08
C ASP A 19 2.24 -12.80 -5.11
N LEU A 20 3.00 -12.39 -4.09
CA LEU A 20 3.56 -11.05 -3.98
C LEU A 20 5.07 -11.12 -4.22
N THR A 21 5.56 -10.31 -5.15
CA THR A 21 6.98 -10.24 -5.50
C THR A 21 7.54 -8.88 -5.08
N GLY A 22 8.80 -8.86 -4.63
CA GLY A 22 9.49 -7.61 -4.29
C GLY A 22 8.87 -6.90 -3.08
N VAL A 23 8.41 -7.65 -2.07
CA VAL A 23 7.95 -7.05 -0.81
C VAL A 23 9.10 -6.25 -0.22
N GLN A 24 8.87 -4.95 -0.02
CA GLN A 24 9.93 -4.01 0.32
C GLN A 24 9.43 -2.89 1.24
N PHE A 25 10.39 -2.25 1.91
CA PHE A 25 10.17 -1.11 2.80
C PHE A 25 11.20 0.01 2.54
N SER A 26 12.02 -0.15 1.50
CA SER A 26 12.99 0.83 1.05
C SER A 26 13.43 0.52 -0.38
N ALA A 27 13.88 1.53 -1.11
CA ALA A 27 14.62 1.34 -2.36
C ALA A 27 15.71 2.40 -2.50
N VAL A 28 16.78 2.04 -3.21
CA VAL A 28 17.78 3.01 -3.70
C VAL A 28 17.11 3.89 -4.74
N ALA A 29 17.38 5.20 -4.69
CA ALA A 29 16.84 6.13 -5.66
C ALA A 29 17.24 5.73 -7.10
N PRO A 30 16.26 5.59 -8.02
CA PRO A 30 16.53 5.14 -9.38
C PRO A 30 17.19 6.23 -10.24
N THR A 31 17.09 7.50 -9.82
CA THR A 31 17.63 8.68 -10.47
C THR A 31 18.14 9.66 -9.42
N GLU A 32 18.84 10.70 -9.85
CA GLU A 32 19.19 11.83 -8.97
C GLU A 32 17.93 12.54 -8.44
N LEU A 33 18.07 13.20 -7.28
CA LEU A 33 17.03 14.03 -6.69
C LEU A 33 17.02 15.43 -7.34
N PRO A 34 15.87 16.13 -7.38
CA PRO A 34 14.56 15.69 -6.92
C PRO A 34 13.92 14.68 -7.88
N LEU A 35 13.11 13.75 -7.36
CA LEU A 35 12.40 12.77 -8.17
C LEU A 35 10.96 12.53 -7.68
N VAL A 36 10.12 12.03 -8.59
CA VAL A 36 8.79 11.50 -8.27
C VAL A 36 8.90 9.98 -8.17
N TRP A 37 8.52 9.43 -7.01
CA TRP A 37 8.52 8.01 -6.75
C TRP A 37 7.09 7.51 -6.52
N ALA A 38 6.75 6.35 -7.07
CA ALA A 38 5.39 5.83 -7.00
C ALA A 38 5.34 4.32 -6.71
N PRO A 39 5.77 3.89 -5.51
CA PRO A 39 5.82 2.49 -5.13
C PRO A 39 4.39 1.96 -4.91
N HIS A 40 4.14 0.71 -5.30
CA HIS A 40 2.83 0.08 -5.13
C HIS A 40 2.63 -0.39 -3.69
N LEU A 41 1.65 0.17 -3.00
CA LEU A 41 1.18 -0.33 -1.72
C LEU A 41 0.03 -1.33 -1.96
N VAL A 42 0.23 -2.58 -1.58
CA VAL A 42 -0.85 -3.57 -1.48
C VAL A 42 -1.47 -3.56 -0.09
N VAL A 43 -2.80 -3.52 -0.04
CA VAL A 43 -3.61 -3.67 1.16
C VAL A 43 -4.48 -4.92 0.98
N ILE A 44 -4.27 -5.94 1.82
CA ILE A 44 -5.13 -7.13 1.88
C ILE A 44 -6.15 -6.89 2.99
N VAL A 45 -7.43 -6.96 2.64
CA VAL A 45 -8.53 -6.69 3.57
C VAL A 45 -9.41 -7.92 3.72
N ARG A 46 -9.70 -8.27 4.98
CA ARG A 46 -10.72 -9.27 5.34
C ARG A 46 -12.01 -8.56 5.71
N CYS A 47 -13.14 -9.11 5.26
CA CYS A 47 -14.44 -8.82 5.86
C CYS A 47 -14.84 -9.98 6.78
N ALA A 48 -15.20 -9.69 8.02
CA ALA A 48 -15.75 -10.72 8.89
C ALA A 48 -17.10 -11.24 8.36
N PRO A 49 -17.51 -12.49 8.68
CA PRO A 49 -18.77 -13.06 8.19
C PRO A 49 -20.03 -12.27 8.59
N ASP A 50 -19.95 -11.52 9.68
CA ASP A 50 -21.01 -10.73 10.30
C ASP A 50 -20.93 -9.22 9.98
N GLU A 51 -19.98 -8.80 9.14
CA GLU A 51 -19.81 -7.41 8.71
C GLU A 51 -20.49 -7.15 7.35
N PRO A 52 -20.90 -5.90 7.08
CA PRO A 52 -21.67 -5.55 5.87
C PRO A 52 -20.86 -5.62 4.57
N GLY A 53 -19.52 -5.72 4.64
CA GLY A 53 -18.67 -5.86 3.46
C GLY A 53 -18.50 -4.61 2.61
N VAL A 54 -18.82 -3.43 3.15
CA VAL A 54 -18.64 -2.13 2.50
C VAL A 54 -17.89 -1.17 3.42
N GLY A 55 -17.08 -0.30 2.83
CA GLY A 55 -16.37 0.77 3.54
C GLY A 55 -15.56 1.64 2.58
N ALA A 56 -14.78 2.57 3.11
CA ALA A 56 -13.82 3.37 2.35
C ALA A 56 -12.39 3.07 2.83
N LEU A 57 -11.53 2.65 1.91
CA LEU A 57 -10.09 2.55 2.17
C LEU A 57 -9.46 3.92 1.95
N GLU A 58 -8.90 4.49 3.01
CA GLU A 58 -8.05 5.67 2.97
C GLU A 58 -6.59 5.27 3.18
N VAL A 59 -5.71 5.78 2.31
CA VAL A 59 -4.27 5.76 2.52
C VAL A 59 -3.75 7.18 2.42
N ALA A 60 -3.23 7.70 3.53
CA ALA A 60 -2.58 9.00 3.59
C ALA A 60 -1.07 8.82 3.78
N TYR A 61 -0.28 9.56 3.01
CA TYR A 61 1.18 9.51 3.06
C TYR A 61 1.69 10.69 3.87
N PHE A 62 2.61 10.42 4.80
CA PHE A 62 3.19 11.44 5.67
C PHE A 62 4.72 11.47 5.54
N ARG A 63 5.29 12.67 5.65
CA ARG A 63 6.72 12.90 5.81
C ARG A 63 6.92 13.92 6.92
N ASP A 64 7.76 13.60 7.89
CA ASP A 64 8.02 14.46 9.06
C ASP A 64 6.76 14.96 9.79
N GLY A 65 5.72 14.12 9.81
CA GLY A 65 4.42 14.43 10.41
C GLY A 65 3.46 15.24 9.54
N GLU A 66 3.90 15.74 8.39
CA GLU A 66 3.06 16.44 7.41
C GLU A 66 2.47 15.47 6.38
N ARG A 67 1.18 15.65 6.04
CA ARG A 67 0.51 14.83 5.03
C ARG A 67 0.81 15.35 3.63
N ILE A 68 1.53 14.57 2.83
CA ILE A 68 1.98 14.93 1.49
C ILE A 68 1.11 14.38 0.36
N ALA A 69 0.39 13.28 0.59
CA ALA A 69 -0.53 12.71 -0.39
C ALA A 69 -1.69 11.96 0.28
N ARG A 70 -2.79 11.74 -0.45
CA ARG A 70 -3.96 11.00 0.03
C ARG A 70 -4.67 10.31 -1.12
N ASN A 71 -4.99 9.03 -0.92
CA ASN A 71 -5.87 8.24 -1.77
C ASN A 71 -7.06 7.75 -0.95
N VAL A 72 -8.27 7.91 -1.47
CA VAL A 72 -9.50 7.38 -0.87
C VAL A 72 -10.28 6.66 -1.95
N GLN A 73 -10.69 5.42 -1.69
CA GLN A 73 -11.43 4.61 -2.64
C GLN A 73 -12.49 3.74 -1.95
N PRO A 74 -13.62 3.46 -2.62
CA PRO A 74 -14.61 2.55 -2.09
C PRO A 74 -14.03 1.13 -2.01
N LEU A 75 -14.40 0.46 -0.92
CA LEU A 75 -14.01 -0.91 -0.63
C LEU A 75 -15.28 -1.75 -0.54
N GLN A 76 -15.29 -2.85 -1.28
CA GLN A 76 -16.32 -3.87 -1.19
C GLN A 76 -15.65 -5.24 -1.10
N VAL A 77 -16.01 -5.98 -0.05
CA VAL A 77 -15.47 -7.31 0.25
C VAL A 77 -16.63 -8.16 0.75
N GLU A 78 -16.90 -9.27 0.08
CA GLU A 78 -17.97 -10.18 0.51
C GLU A 78 -17.76 -10.64 1.97
N PRO A 79 -18.84 -10.73 2.77
CA PRO A 79 -18.74 -11.23 4.14
C PRO A 79 -18.04 -12.60 4.22
N GLY A 80 -17.04 -12.70 5.10
CA GLY A 80 -16.23 -13.91 5.28
C GLY A 80 -15.14 -14.12 4.21
N LYS A 81 -14.92 -13.16 3.31
CA LYS A 81 -13.89 -13.21 2.26
C LYS A 81 -12.80 -12.17 2.46
N PHE A 82 -11.81 -12.21 1.57
CA PHE A 82 -10.76 -11.23 1.46
C PHE A 82 -10.80 -10.55 0.09
N ASN A 83 -10.32 -9.33 0.02
CA ASN A 83 -10.02 -8.63 -1.23
C ASN A 83 -8.68 -7.91 -1.09
N TYR A 84 -8.08 -7.52 -2.21
CA TYR A 84 -6.89 -6.67 -2.22
C TYR A 84 -7.20 -5.32 -2.88
N ARG A 85 -6.41 -4.33 -2.50
CA ARG A 85 -6.35 -3.03 -3.16
C ARG A 85 -4.90 -2.68 -3.43
N LEU A 86 -4.65 -2.20 -4.64
CA LEU A 86 -3.40 -1.56 -4.99
C LEU A 86 -3.59 -0.06 -4.87
N VAL A 87 -2.71 0.58 -4.13
CA VAL A 87 -2.65 2.02 -3.99
C VAL A 87 -1.30 2.46 -4.51
N ARG A 88 -1.32 3.42 -5.44
CA ARG A 88 -0.14 4.06 -5.98
C ARG A 88 -0.34 5.56 -5.83
N ALA A 89 0.57 6.20 -5.11
CA ALA A 89 0.63 7.65 -4.99
C ALA A 89 1.94 8.11 -5.60
N GLU A 90 1.90 9.23 -6.33
CA GLU A 90 3.10 9.92 -6.78
C GLU A 90 3.61 10.76 -5.61
N LEU A 91 4.83 10.46 -5.16
CA LEU A 91 5.46 11.06 -4.00
C LEU A 91 6.70 11.82 -4.45
N GLU A 92 6.73 13.12 -4.18
CA GLU A 92 7.89 13.96 -4.47
C GLU A 92 8.96 13.78 -3.38
N PHE A 93 10.19 13.51 -3.79
CA PHE A 93 11.35 13.44 -2.92
C PHE A 93 12.34 14.53 -3.34
N ALA A 94 12.48 15.57 -2.52
CA ALA A 94 13.57 16.54 -2.63
C ALA A 94 14.86 16.03 -1.95
N ASP A 95 14.70 15.22 -0.90
CA ASP A 95 15.77 14.58 -0.13
C ASP A 95 15.46 13.10 0.10
N TYR A 96 16.50 12.29 0.33
CA TYR A 96 16.37 10.92 0.83
C TYR A 96 15.66 10.88 2.19
N GLY A 97 15.03 9.76 2.51
CA GLY A 97 14.32 9.61 3.79
C GLY A 97 13.05 8.78 3.70
N THR A 98 12.29 8.78 4.79
CA THR A 98 11.13 7.92 4.98
C THR A 98 9.82 8.66 4.77
N VAL A 99 8.88 8.00 4.10
CA VAL A 99 7.46 8.35 4.07
C VAL A 99 6.65 7.26 4.76
N GLU A 100 5.61 7.64 5.47
CA GLU A 100 4.69 6.71 6.13
C GLU A 100 3.39 6.61 5.35
N ALA A 101 3.06 5.44 4.81
CA ALA A 101 1.72 5.14 4.34
C ALA A 101 0.84 4.73 5.52
N ARG A 102 -0.12 5.59 5.87
CA ARG A 102 -1.09 5.37 6.94
C ARG A 102 -2.41 4.93 6.32
N ALA A 103 -2.70 3.64 6.40
CA ALA A 103 -3.90 3.02 5.85
C ALA A 103 -4.95 2.79 6.92
N ARG A 104 -6.22 3.09 6.62
CA ARG A 104 -7.38 2.76 7.47
C ARG A 104 -8.62 2.50 6.64
N ILE A 105 -9.59 1.81 7.25
CA ILE A 105 -10.93 1.64 6.70
C ILE A 105 -11.87 2.50 7.53
N ASP A 106 -12.62 3.38 6.86
CA ASP A 106 -13.52 4.35 7.50
C ASP A 106 -12.83 5.12 8.64
N ALA A 107 -13.45 5.20 9.82
CA ALA A 107 -12.89 5.78 11.03
C ALA A 107 -12.16 4.75 11.92
N GLY A 108 -11.79 3.59 11.35
CA GLY A 108 -11.15 2.50 12.06
C GLY A 108 -9.67 2.75 12.41
N PRO A 109 -9.00 1.72 12.96
CA PRO A 109 -7.60 1.82 13.36
C PRO A 109 -6.68 2.09 12.16
N VAL A 110 -5.61 2.82 12.41
CA VAL A 110 -4.59 3.13 11.42
C VAL A 110 -3.48 2.08 11.45
N THR A 111 -3.19 1.50 10.29
CA THR A 111 -2.00 0.69 10.04
C THR A 111 -0.97 1.54 9.34
N VAL A 112 0.24 1.63 9.90
CA VAL A 112 1.34 2.43 9.35
C VAL A 112 2.36 1.51 8.67
N VAL A 113 2.74 1.84 7.44
CA VAL A 113 3.78 1.13 6.68
C VAL A 113 4.81 2.15 6.19
N PRO A 114 6.06 2.10 6.70
CA PRO A 114 7.10 3.01 6.25
C PRO A 114 7.65 2.60 4.88
N TYR A 115 8.15 3.57 4.14
CA TYR A 115 8.94 3.39 2.93
C TYR A 115 10.09 4.38 2.90
N THR A 116 11.33 3.89 2.77
CA THR A 116 12.53 4.73 2.79
C THR A 116 13.19 4.80 1.42
N LEU A 117 13.34 6.00 0.87
CA LEU A 117 14.19 6.25 -0.29
C LEU A 117 15.63 6.44 0.16
N LEU A 118 16.54 5.60 -0.32
CA LEU A 118 17.95 5.56 0.06
C LEU A 118 18.83 6.24 -1.01
N PRO A 119 19.98 6.81 -0.61
CA PRO A 119 20.98 7.28 -1.58
C PRO A 119 21.55 6.13 -2.43
N PRO A 120 22.04 6.42 -3.65
CA PRO A 120 22.86 5.49 -4.42
C PRO A 120 24.07 4.99 -3.61
N PRO A 121 24.53 3.75 -3.85
CA PRO A 121 25.78 3.26 -3.26
C PRO A 121 26.97 4.11 -3.72
N GLU A 122 27.99 4.22 -2.86
CA GLU A 122 29.29 4.82 -3.18
C GLU A 122 30.08 4.02 -4.22
#